data_AF-A0A1G2QHT9-F1
#
_entry.id   AF-A0A1G2QHT9-F1
#
_cell.length_a   1.000
_cell.length_b   1.000
_cell.length_c   1.000
_cell.angle_alpha   90.00
_cell.angle_beta   90.00
_cell.angle_gamma   90.00
#
_symmetry.space_group_name_H-M   'P 1'
#
loop_
_entity.id
_entity.type
_entity.pdbx_description
1 polymer ?
#
loop_
_entity_poly.entity_id
_entity_poly.type
_entity_poly.pdbx_seq_one_letter_code
_entity_poly.pdbx_strand_id
1 'polypeptide(L)'
;MVMKFYLTTFFIAAFLLLALLPVPLEAALNRNLSLGSSGSDVWELQKLLNRDLATIIAGSGPGSSGLETVFFGPLTQLAVSRFQEKYAPEVLHPLGLSRGTGYVGQLTRQKLNSLLGAGAGATLAIPSASMPVYIPPLPPPIPTSELGSDEKSPTKPSSTTKKSTTASEIDLLNQTAQSLAGLTAPERSKFMSVVSISPTSGGPGTTVTIKGHGFSENSNKVYLGYDIKDKVRSTKDGTEIKVKIENPFTDGDYKTRASGQGSLEIPLGIMVENNTGISNHFIFTLKF
;
A
#
# COMPACT_ATOMS: atom_id res chain seq x y z
N MET A 1 59.52 6.32 60.55
CA MET A 1 58.47 7.26 60.97
C MET A 1 57.76 7.80 59.72
N VAL A 2 56.56 7.25 59.51
CA VAL A 2 55.39 7.72 58.73
C VAL A 2 55.55 8.11 57.24
N MET A 3 55.39 7.08 56.42
CA MET A 3 54.69 6.94 55.13
C MET A 3 53.66 8.05 54.75
N LYS A 4 53.73 8.53 53.51
CA LYS A 4 52.62 9.21 52.82
C LYS A 4 52.38 8.56 51.45
N PHE A 5 51.24 7.87 51.35
CA PHE A 5 50.60 7.39 50.12
C PHE A 5 50.12 8.58 49.29
N TYR A 6 50.33 8.56 47.97
CA TYR A 6 49.38 9.14 47.02
C TYR A 6 49.23 8.28 45.76
N LEU A 7 47.99 8.24 45.34
CA LEU A 7 47.28 7.23 44.56
C LEU A 7 46.89 7.88 43.22
N THR A 8 47.19 7.19 42.12
CA THR A 8 46.56 7.18 40.77
C THR A 8 45.68 8.36 40.29
N THR A 9 45.91 8.82 39.03
CA THR A 9 44.87 9.23 38.05
C THR A 9 45.51 9.38 36.65
N PHE A 10 45.13 8.56 35.64
CA PHE A 10 44.15 8.86 34.56
C PHE A 10 44.68 9.87 33.50
N PHE A 11 44.49 9.78 32.18
CA PHE A 11 43.53 9.12 31.30
C PHE A 11 44.19 9.02 29.91
N ILE A 12 44.08 7.87 29.23
CA ILE A 12 44.35 7.78 27.79
C ILE A 12 43.26 8.60 27.09
N ALA A 13 43.58 9.81 26.63
CA ALA A 13 42.73 10.61 25.77
C ALA A 13 42.76 10.04 24.35
N ALA A 14 42.06 8.94 24.14
CA ALA A 14 41.74 8.42 22.82
C ALA A 14 40.36 7.77 22.89
N PHE A 15 39.32 8.60 23.00
CA PHE A 15 37.95 8.14 22.85
C PHE A 15 37.23 9.02 21.84
N LEU A 16 37.26 8.51 20.60
CA LEU A 16 36.14 8.46 19.68
C LEU A 16 35.31 9.75 19.59
N LEU A 17 35.70 10.62 18.65
CA LEU A 17 34.75 11.51 17.99
C LEU A 17 33.74 10.62 17.25
N LEU A 18 32.71 10.17 17.96
CA LEU A 18 31.54 9.54 17.36
C LEU A 18 30.86 10.62 16.53
N ALA A 19 31.17 10.65 15.24
CA ALA A 19 30.39 11.41 14.28
C ALA A 19 28.93 11.00 14.47
N LEU A 20 28.10 11.98 14.80
CA LEU A 20 26.65 11.88 14.82
C LEU A 20 26.18 11.69 13.37
N LEU A 21 26.45 10.52 12.78
CA LEU A 21 25.89 10.18 11.49
C LEU A 21 24.37 10.11 11.70
N PRO A 22 23.58 10.96 11.03
CA PRO A 22 22.13 10.88 11.13
C PRO A 22 21.74 9.47 10.70
N VAL A 23 21.02 8.76 11.56
CA VAL A 23 20.44 7.46 11.20
C VAL A 23 19.55 7.72 9.97
N PRO A 24 19.80 7.08 8.82
CA PRO A 24 18.96 7.30 7.66
C PRO A 24 17.52 6.95 8.01
N LEU A 25 16.61 7.89 7.77
CA LEU A 25 15.18 7.66 7.90
C LEU A 25 14.75 6.75 6.75
N GLU A 26 14.99 5.44 6.90
CA GLU A 26 14.70 4.44 5.87
C GLU A 26 13.20 4.31 5.54
N ALA A 27 12.32 4.91 6.34
CA ALA A 27 10.87 4.79 6.23
C ALA A 27 10.22 5.79 5.27
N ALA A 28 10.71 5.90 4.03
CA ALA A 28 10.18 6.83 3.04
C ALA A 28 9.71 6.12 1.76
N LEU A 29 8.44 6.30 1.41
CA LEU A 29 7.86 5.80 0.18
C LEU A 29 8.27 6.69 -1.00
N ASN A 30 9.36 6.30 -1.67
CA ASN A 30 10.04 7.14 -2.66
C ASN A 30 9.65 6.89 -4.12
N ARG A 31 8.91 5.81 -4.40
CA ARG A 31 8.34 5.52 -5.73
C ARG A 31 6.85 5.23 -5.65
N ASN A 32 6.18 5.38 -6.77
CA ASN A 32 4.77 5.01 -6.86
C ASN A 32 4.60 3.49 -6.72
N LEU A 33 3.54 3.07 -6.03
CA LEU A 33 3.23 1.65 -5.84
C LEU A 33 1.83 1.34 -6.37
N SER A 34 1.71 0.18 -6.99
CA SER A 34 0.47 -0.35 -7.53
C SER A 34 0.40 -1.86 -7.31
N LEU A 35 -0.75 -2.45 -7.63
CA LEU A 35 -0.91 -3.90 -7.69
C LEU A 35 0.26 -4.55 -8.44
N GLY A 36 0.84 -5.59 -7.85
CA GLY A 36 2.01 -6.29 -8.38
C GLY A 36 3.38 -5.73 -7.96
N SER A 37 3.43 -4.52 -7.39
CA SER A 37 4.67 -3.96 -6.87
C SER A 37 5.24 -4.84 -5.77
N SER A 38 6.57 -4.95 -5.69
CA SER A 38 7.25 -5.66 -4.61
C SER A 38 8.44 -4.88 -4.09
N GLY A 39 8.74 -4.99 -2.79
CA GLY A 39 9.89 -4.33 -2.16
C GLY A 39 9.72 -4.06 -0.67
N SER A 40 10.76 -3.48 -0.07
CA SER A 40 10.73 -3.04 1.34
C SER A 40 9.75 -1.90 1.56
N ASP A 41 9.56 -1.02 0.58
CA ASP A 41 8.57 0.06 0.59
C ASP A 41 7.13 -0.46 0.66
N VAL A 42 6.82 -1.58 0.00
CA VAL A 42 5.54 -2.26 0.14
C VAL A 42 5.37 -2.80 1.56
N TRP A 43 6.39 -3.42 2.13
CA TRP A 43 6.33 -3.92 3.50
C TRP A 43 6.10 -2.78 4.51
N GLU A 44 6.75 -1.63 4.31
CA GLU A 44 6.51 -0.43 5.14
C GLU A 44 5.10 0.14 4.99
N LEU A 45 4.60 0.21 3.76
CA LEU A 45 3.22 0.57 3.49
C LEU A 45 2.26 -0.35 4.26
N GLN A 46 2.47 -1.67 4.21
CA GLN A 46 1.59 -2.62 4.87
C GLN A 46 1.58 -2.45 6.40
N LYS A 47 2.77 -2.25 7.00
CA LYS A 47 2.86 -1.93 8.44
C LYS A 47 2.06 -0.69 8.78
N LEU A 48 2.16 0.37 7.97
CA LEU A 48 1.43 1.61 8.24
C LEU A 48 -0.09 1.39 8.14
N LEU A 49 -0.55 0.73 7.08
CA LEU A 49 -1.98 0.45 6.86
C LEU A 49 -2.58 -0.39 8.00
N ASN A 50 -1.82 -1.35 8.54
CA ASN A 50 -2.28 -2.20 9.64
C ASN A 50 -2.33 -1.48 11.01
N ARG A 51 -1.84 -0.25 11.14
CA ARG A 51 -1.93 0.53 12.41
C ARG A 51 -3.33 1.07 12.68
N ASP A 52 -4.19 1.08 11.67
CA ASP A 52 -5.50 1.73 11.73
C ASP A 52 -6.58 0.74 11.31
N LEU A 53 -7.60 0.59 12.15
CA LEU A 53 -8.72 -0.34 11.93
C LEU A 53 -9.48 -0.05 10.63
N ALA A 54 -9.49 1.21 10.17
CA ALA A 54 -10.12 1.57 8.90
C ALA A 54 -9.34 1.08 7.68
N THR A 55 -8.05 0.76 7.82
CA THR A 55 -7.16 0.42 6.72
C THR A 55 -6.44 -0.91 6.88
N ILE A 56 -6.85 -1.76 7.83
CA ILE A 56 -6.29 -3.11 7.97
C ILE A 56 -6.41 -3.90 6.67
N ILE A 57 -5.35 -4.63 6.34
CA ILE A 57 -5.25 -5.41 5.10
C ILE A 57 -5.98 -6.73 5.25
N ALA A 58 -5.71 -7.46 6.34
CA ALA A 58 -6.29 -8.76 6.63
C ALA A 58 -6.39 -8.99 8.13
N GLY A 59 -7.41 -9.76 8.56
CA GLY A 59 -7.57 -10.16 9.96
C GLY A 59 -6.62 -11.30 10.38
N SER A 60 -6.13 -12.08 9.42
CA SER A 60 -5.20 -13.19 9.63
C SER A 60 -4.47 -13.56 8.34
N GLY A 61 -3.31 -14.21 8.45
CA GLY A 61 -2.55 -14.70 7.30
C GLY A 61 -1.70 -13.61 6.63
N PRO A 62 -1.18 -13.87 5.42
CA PRO A 62 -0.29 -12.92 4.74
C PRO A 62 -0.90 -11.52 4.59
N GLY A 63 -0.16 -10.50 5.01
CA GLY A 63 -0.58 -9.11 5.01
C GLY A 63 -1.30 -8.65 6.28
N SER A 64 -1.67 -9.54 7.19
CA SER A 64 -2.20 -9.13 8.50
C SER A 64 -1.11 -8.49 9.37
N SER A 65 -1.50 -7.83 10.46
CA SER A 65 -0.55 -7.22 11.39
C SER A 65 0.47 -8.25 11.92
N GLY A 66 1.77 -7.94 11.81
CA GLY A 66 2.86 -8.84 12.18
C GLY A 66 3.18 -9.94 11.14
N LEU A 67 2.38 -10.06 10.08
CA LEU A 67 2.56 -10.94 8.94
C LEU A 67 2.61 -10.15 7.63
N GLU A 68 3.11 -8.91 7.68
CA GLU A 68 3.27 -8.07 6.50
C GLU A 68 4.20 -8.72 5.47
N THR A 69 3.91 -8.48 4.21
CA THR A 69 4.64 -9.04 3.07
C THR A 69 5.33 -7.93 2.30
N VAL A 70 6.24 -8.32 1.40
CA VAL A 70 6.86 -7.40 0.44
C VAL A 70 6.07 -7.27 -0.85
N PHE A 71 4.84 -7.83 -0.94
CA PHE A 71 4.07 -7.91 -2.18
C PHE A 71 2.79 -7.08 -2.11
N PHE A 72 2.59 -6.20 -3.08
CA PHE A 72 1.41 -5.36 -3.17
C PHE A 72 0.31 -6.14 -3.88
N GLY A 73 -0.46 -6.88 -3.07
CA GLY A 73 -1.57 -7.68 -3.53
C GLY A 73 -2.91 -6.94 -3.54
N PRO A 74 -4.00 -7.66 -3.86
CA PRO A 74 -5.36 -7.11 -3.93
C PRO A 74 -5.86 -6.55 -2.60
N LEU A 75 -5.54 -7.24 -1.49
CA LEU A 75 -5.90 -6.78 -0.15
C LEU A 75 -5.16 -5.47 0.20
N THR A 76 -3.90 -5.35 -0.18
CA THR A 76 -3.12 -4.11 -0.02
C THR A 76 -3.72 -2.99 -0.86
N GLN A 77 -4.13 -3.27 -2.11
CA GLN A 77 -4.81 -2.29 -2.97
C GLN A 77 -6.09 -1.76 -2.32
N LEU A 78 -6.93 -2.65 -1.79
CA LEU A 78 -8.16 -2.27 -1.12
C LEU A 78 -7.90 -1.44 0.15
N ALA A 79 -6.90 -1.83 0.94
CA ALA A 79 -6.48 -1.06 2.10
C ALA A 79 -5.97 0.35 1.73
N VAL A 80 -5.23 0.48 0.62
CA VAL A 80 -4.83 1.78 0.08
C VAL A 80 -6.05 2.59 -0.36
N SER A 81 -7.04 1.99 -1.03
CA SER A 81 -8.27 2.70 -1.40
C SER A 81 -8.98 3.27 -0.16
N ARG A 82 -9.12 2.46 0.90
CA ARG A 82 -9.68 2.92 2.19
C ARG A 82 -8.86 4.03 2.83
N PHE A 83 -7.53 3.93 2.78
CA PHE A 83 -6.64 5.00 3.25
C PHE A 83 -6.86 6.30 2.48
N GLN A 84 -6.98 6.22 1.16
CA GLN A 84 -7.20 7.39 0.31
C GLN A 84 -8.56 8.04 0.58
N GLU A 85 -9.60 7.24 0.78
CA GLU A 85 -10.93 7.74 1.17
C GLU A 85 -10.92 8.37 2.56
N LYS A 86 -10.17 7.80 3.51
CA LYS A 86 -9.98 8.38 4.84
C LYS A 86 -9.32 9.77 4.81
N TYR A 87 -8.37 9.97 3.90
CA TYR A 87 -7.65 11.23 3.70
C TYR A 87 -8.02 11.91 2.37
N ALA A 88 -9.30 11.81 1.98
CA ALA A 88 -9.78 12.29 0.69
C ALA A 88 -9.47 13.78 0.42
N PRO A 89 -9.58 14.71 1.39
CA PRO A 89 -9.27 16.13 1.16
C PRO A 89 -7.84 16.38 0.67
N GLU A 90 -6.87 15.61 1.13
CA GLU A 90 -5.46 15.78 0.76
C GLU A 90 -5.02 14.87 -0.39
N VAL A 91 -5.70 13.73 -0.57
CA VAL A 91 -5.24 12.66 -1.49
C VAL A 91 -6.11 12.54 -2.74
N LEU A 92 -7.42 12.75 -2.62
CA LEU A 92 -8.39 12.51 -3.71
C LEU A 92 -8.96 13.80 -4.29
N HIS A 93 -9.42 14.73 -3.45
CA HIS A 93 -10.07 15.97 -3.89
C HIS A 93 -9.18 16.85 -4.78
N PRO A 94 -7.86 16.98 -4.56
CA PRO A 94 -7.00 17.73 -5.48
C PRO A 94 -6.93 17.09 -6.89
N LEU A 95 -7.22 15.79 -6.97
CA LEU A 95 -7.33 15.02 -8.21
C LEU A 95 -8.78 14.92 -8.71
N GLY A 96 -9.74 15.58 -8.05
CA GLY A 96 -11.16 15.52 -8.39
C GLY A 96 -11.77 14.13 -8.22
N LEU A 97 -11.06 13.23 -7.53
CA LEU A 97 -11.49 11.87 -7.30
C LEU A 97 -12.43 11.83 -6.10
N SER A 98 -13.45 10.98 -6.20
CA SER A 98 -14.39 10.69 -5.11
C SER A 98 -14.18 9.31 -4.49
N ARG A 99 -13.39 8.45 -5.14
CA ARG A 99 -13.15 7.05 -4.75
C ARG A 99 -11.66 6.74 -4.72
N GLY A 100 -11.24 5.93 -3.75
CA GLY A 100 -9.86 5.49 -3.62
C GLY A 100 -9.45 4.55 -4.76
N THR A 101 -8.37 4.86 -5.47
CA THR A 101 -7.88 4.10 -6.64
C THR A 101 -7.04 2.88 -6.28
N GLY A 102 -6.55 2.83 -5.04
CA GLY A 102 -5.61 1.80 -4.60
C GLY A 102 -4.21 1.98 -5.18
N TYR A 103 -3.96 3.08 -5.93
CA TYR A 103 -2.67 3.44 -6.49
C TYR A 103 -1.96 4.45 -5.59
N VAL A 104 -0.77 4.11 -5.11
CA VAL A 104 0.04 4.98 -4.26
C VAL A 104 0.85 5.94 -5.15
N GLY A 105 0.17 7.00 -5.59
CA GLY A 105 0.78 8.11 -6.34
C GLY A 105 1.39 9.18 -5.42
N GLN A 106 1.79 10.31 -5.99
CA GLN A 106 2.48 11.39 -5.27
C GLN A 106 1.75 11.87 -4.00
N LEU A 107 0.46 12.22 -4.09
CA LEU A 107 -0.29 12.75 -2.94
C LEU A 107 -0.48 11.69 -1.84
N THR A 108 -0.74 10.44 -2.22
CA THR A 108 -0.82 9.34 -1.27
C THR A 108 0.52 9.14 -0.56
N ARG A 109 1.65 9.15 -1.28
CA ARG A 109 3.00 9.03 -0.69
C ARG A 109 3.32 10.17 0.25
N GLN A 110 2.98 11.40 -0.12
CA GLN A 110 3.18 12.56 0.75
C GLN A 110 2.43 12.38 2.08
N LYS A 111 1.16 11.95 2.04
CA LYS A 111 0.38 11.70 3.26
C LYS A 111 0.96 10.54 4.08
N LEU A 112 1.31 9.43 3.44
CA LEU A 112 1.92 8.27 4.11
C LEU A 112 3.25 8.64 4.78
N ASN A 113 4.12 9.36 4.08
CA ASN A 113 5.41 9.84 4.62
C ASN A 113 5.21 10.84 5.77
N SER A 114 4.16 11.67 5.73
CA SER A 114 3.81 12.55 6.86
C SER A 114 3.42 11.75 8.11
N LEU A 115 2.68 10.65 7.95
CA LEU A 115 2.30 9.79 9.08
C LEU A 115 3.49 8.97 9.61
N LEU A 116 4.45 8.62 8.74
CA LEU A 116 5.72 7.98 9.13
C LEU A 116 6.61 8.96 9.91
N GLY A 117 6.75 10.19 9.42
CA GLY A 117 7.51 11.26 10.09
C GLY A 117 6.88 11.74 11.40
N ALA A 118 5.55 11.78 11.49
CA ALA A 118 4.86 12.11 12.73
C ALA A 118 5.08 11.07 13.85
N GLY A 119 5.42 9.83 13.50
CA GLY A 119 5.83 8.79 14.45
C GLY A 119 7.32 8.81 14.80
N ALA A 120 8.15 9.51 14.02
CA ALA A 120 9.59 9.61 14.17
C ALA A 120 9.99 11.03 14.60
N GLY A 121 9.53 11.43 15.79
CA GLY A 121 10.03 12.64 16.45
C GLY A 121 9.38 13.93 15.98
N ALA A 122 8.50 14.46 16.81
CA ALA A 122 8.44 15.90 17.01
C ALA A 122 9.85 16.38 17.41
N THR A 123 10.61 16.97 16.49
CA THR A 123 11.65 18.00 16.73
C THR A 123 12.08 18.62 15.39
N LEU A 124 11.52 19.82 15.14
CA LEU A 124 12.12 20.98 14.45
C LEU A 124 12.59 20.87 12.99
N ALA A 125 11.69 21.17 12.05
CA ALA A 125 11.89 22.22 11.03
C ALA A 125 10.58 22.41 10.23
N ILE A 126 9.89 23.54 10.43
CA ILE A 126 8.75 23.94 9.60
C ILE A 126 9.30 24.84 8.49
N PRO A 127 9.33 24.45 7.21
CA PRO A 127 9.30 25.42 6.14
C PRO A 127 7.87 25.96 6.04
N SER A 128 7.71 27.23 6.41
CA SER A 128 6.48 27.99 6.27
C SER A 128 6.09 28.08 4.79
N ALA A 129 5.11 27.28 4.38
CA ALA A 129 4.40 27.45 3.12
C ALA A 129 3.01 27.99 3.46
N SER A 130 2.78 29.26 3.15
CA SER A 130 1.50 29.94 3.31
C SER A 130 0.46 29.34 2.36
N MET A 131 -0.38 28.44 2.84
CA MET A 131 -1.65 28.12 2.19
C MET A 131 -2.73 29.13 2.63
N PRO A 132 -3.68 29.51 1.74
CA PRO A 132 -4.80 30.34 2.13
C PRO A 132 -5.69 29.59 3.14
N VAL A 133 -5.91 30.20 4.30
CA VAL A 133 -6.68 29.63 5.42
C VAL A 133 -8.17 29.68 5.08
N TYR A 134 -8.80 28.52 4.93
CA TYR A 134 -10.27 28.38 4.99
C TYR A 134 -10.68 28.19 6.45
N ILE A 135 -11.42 29.14 7.02
CA ILE A 135 -11.86 29.13 8.44
C ILE A 135 -13.36 28.78 8.50
N PRO A 136 -13.75 27.55 8.86
CA PRO A 136 -15.12 27.25 9.27
C PRO A 136 -15.40 27.82 10.68
N PRO A 137 -16.65 28.22 11.01
CA PRO A 137 -16.99 28.83 12.29
C PRO A 137 -16.86 27.85 13.47
N LEU A 138 -16.24 28.33 14.56
CA LEU A 138 -15.84 27.56 15.75
C LEU A 138 -17.04 27.22 16.67
N PRO A 139 -17.20 25.96 17.13
CA PRO A 139 -18.13 25.60 18.20
C PRO A 139 -17.62 26.02 19.60
N PRO A 140 -18.52 26.23 20.59
CA PRO A 140 -18.17 26.76 21.91
C PRO A 140 -17.28 25.81 22.75
N PRO A 141 -16.43 26.35 23.64
CA PRO A 141 -15.43 25.59 24.39
C PRO A 141 -16.03 24.77 25.54
N ILE A 142 -15.55 23.53 25.71
CA ILE A 142 -15.78 22.66 26.88
C ILE A 142 -14.55 22.76 27.80
N PRO A 143 -14.72 22.91 29.13
CA PRO A 143 -13.63 23.18 30.08
C PRO A 143 -12.73 21.97 30.36
N THR A 144 -11.45 22.29 30.53
CA THR A 144 -10.30 21.43 30.83
C THR A 144 -10.35 20.86 32.24
N SER A 145 -9.87 19.62 32.41
CA SER A 145 -9.42 19.10 33.70
C SER A 145 -8.09 18.38 33.51
N GLU A 146 -7.21 18.62 34.48
CA GLU A 146 -5.76 18.51 34.43
C GLU A 146 -5.27 17.29 35.24
N LEU A 147 -4.10 16.80 34.84
CA LEU A 147 -3.00 16.30 35.70
C LEU A 147 -2.93 14.82 36.13
N GLY A 148 -1.69 14.30 36.05
CA GLY A 148 -1.14 13.15 36.79
C GLY A 148 -0.56 12.06 35.86
N SER A 149 0.68 12.14 35.37
CA SER A 149 2.01 11.94 36.00
C SER A 149 2.50 10.48 36.05
N ASP A 150 3.81 10.35 35.81
CA ASP A 150 4.75 9.30 36.24
C ASP A 150 5.14 8.15 35.29
N GLU A 151 6.27 8.41 34.61
CA GLU A 151 7.57 7.70 34.72
C GLU A 151 7.62 6.15 34.70
N LYS A 152 8.42 5.59 33.76
CA LYS A 152 9.63 4.77 34.02
C LYS A 152 9.89 3.67 32.96
N SER A 153 10.92 3.91 32.14
CA SER A 153 11.78 2.91 31.45
C SER A 153 12.70 2.25 32.50
N PRO A 154 13.34 1.05 32.36
CA PRO A 154 13.87 0.46 31.11
C PRO A 154 13.87 -1.09 31.01
N THR A 155 14.21 -1.63 29.83
CA THR A 155 15.34 -2.56 29.58
C THR A 155 15.20 -3.34 28.26
N LYS A 156 16.25 -3.25 27.43
CA LYS A 156 16.66 -4.13 26.33
C LYS A 156 17.97 -4.78 26.81
N PRO A 157 18.29 -6.07 26.58
CA PRO A 157 18.75 -6.62 25.29
C PRO A 157 18.16 -8.02 24.98
N SER A 158 18.12 -8.51 23.75
CA SER A 158 19.29 -8.82 22.94
C SER A 158 18.84 -9.42 21.60
N SER A 159 19.66 -9.18 20.59
CA SER A 159 19.63 -9.77 19.26
C SER A 159 20.04 -11.24 19.26
N THR A 160 19.38 -12.07 18.47
CA THR A 160 20.02 -13.23 17.82
C THR A 160 19.30 -13.61 16.52
N THR A 161 19.95 -13.25 15.42
CA THR A 161 20.16 -14.02 14.19
C THR A 161 19.46 -15.38 14.10
N LYS A 162 18.62 -15.57 13.07
CA LYS A 162 18.56 -16.83 12.30
C LYS A 162 17.93 -16.61 10.91
N LYS A 163 18.82 -16.50 9.94
CA LYS A 163 18.60 -16.84 8.52
C LYS A 163 18.45 -18.36 8.47
N SER A 164 17.27 -18.86 8.13
CA SER A 164 17.04 -20.27 7.82
C SER A 164 15.83 -20.40 6.90
N THR A 165 16.03 -20.20 5.60
CA THR A 165 15.15 -20.78 4.59
C THR A 165 15.82 -22.07 4.18
N THR A 166 15.27 -23.19 4.63
CA THR A 166 15.81 -24.52 4.38
C THR A 166 15.59 -24.84 2.91
N ALA A 167 16.60 -25.42 2.23
CA ALA A 167 16.58 -25.75 0.81
C ALA A 167 15.34 -26.56 0.36
N SER A 168 14.63 -27.22 1.29
CA SER A 168 13.40 -27.95 1.02
C SER A 168 12.21 -27.07 0.60
N GLU A 169 12.11 -25.83 1.07
CA GLU A 169 11.01 -24.93 0.64
C GLU A 169 11.23 -24.38 -0.77
N ILE A 170 12.49 -24.08 -1.13
CA ILE A 170 12.85 -23.65 -2.47
C ILE A 170 12.71 -24.81 -3.46
N ASP A 171 13.07 -26.03 -3.06
CA ASP A 171 12.85 -27.22 -3.87
C ASP A 171 11.36 -27.56 -4.02
N LEU A 172 10.53 -27.34 -2.99
CA LEU A 172 9.08 -27.53 -3.10
C LEU A 172 8.43 -26.48 -4.00
N LEU A 173 8.87 -25.22 -3.94
CA LEU A 173 8.42 -24.15 -4.84
C LEU A 173 8.86 -24.41 -6.29
N ASN A 174 10.09 -24.87 -6.50
CA ASN A 174 10.61 -25.23 -7.82
C ASN A 174 9.92 -26.47 -8.39
N GLN A 175 9.64 -27.48 -7.57
CA GLN A 175 8.86 -28.65 -7.98
C GLN A 175 7.39 -28.28 -8.30
N THR A 176 6.79 -27.35 -7.56
CA THR A 176 5.45 -26.82 -7.85
C THR A 176 5.43 -26.04 -9.17
N ALA A 177 6.44 -25.19 -9.41
CA ALA A 177 6.59 -24.44 -10.66
C ALA A 177 6.85 -25.35 -11.87
N GLN A 178 7.63 -26.42 -11.70
CA GLN A 178 7.87 -27.45 -12.72
C GLN A 178 6.63 -28.32 -12.98
N SER A 179 5.82 -28.59 -11.95
CA SER A 179 4.53 -29.28 -12.08
C SER A 179 3.51 -28.46 -12.89
N LEU A 180 3.47 -27.13 -12.71
CA LEU A 180 2.63 -26.21 -13.52
C LEU A 180 3.05 -26.15 -15.00
N ALA A 181 4.34 -26.38 -15.29
CA ALA A 181 4.86 -26.37 -16.66
C ALA A 181 4.42 -27.59 -17.49
N GLY A 182 4.15 -28.73 -16.83
CA GLY A 182 3.73 -29.99 -17.46
C GLY A 182 2.21 -30.16 -17.66
N LEU A 183 1.40 -29.18 -17.24
CA LEU A 183 -0.05 -29.24 -17.39
C LEU A 183 -0.46 -29.17 -18.86
N THR A 184 -1.32 -30.10 -19.27
CA THR A 184 -1.94 -30.08 -20.60
C THR A 184 -2.80 -28.82 -20.76
N ALA A 185 -3.05 -28.35 -21.99
CA ALA A 185 -3.89 -27.17 -22.24
C ALA A 185 -5.28 -27.23 -21.53
N PRO A 186 -5.95 -28.39 -21.42
CA PRO A 186 -7.17 -28.55 -20.60
C PRO A 186 -6.95 -28.33 -19.10
N GLU A 187 -5.80 -28.75 -18.56
CA GLU A 187 -5.49 -28.61 -17.13
C GLU A 187 -5.09 -27.18 -16.76
N ARG A 188 -4.41 -26.45 -17.66
CA ARG A 188 -4.16 -25.00 -17.49
C ARG A 188 -5.46 -24.18 -17.49
N SER A 189 -6.46 -24.61 -18.27
CA SER A 189 -7.79 -23.97 -18.32
C SER A 189 -8.54 -24.00 -16.97
N LYS A 190 -8.10 -24.87 -16.04
CA LYS A 190 -8.72 -25.04 -14.72
C LYS A 190 -8.21 -24.04 -13.67
N PHE A 191 -7.10 -23.36 -13.93
CA PHE A 191 -6.55 -22.36 -13.02
C PHE A 191 -7.09 -20.97 -13.38
N MET A 192 -7.65 -20.30 -12.37
CA MET A 192 -8.10 -18.91 -12.47
C MET A 192 -6.94 -18.03 -12.96
N SER A 193 -7.06 -17.51 -14.18
CA SER A 193 -6.02 -16.67 -14.78
C SER A 193 -6.60 -15.70 -15.79
N VAL A 194 -6.05 -14.49 -15.81
CA VAL A 194 -6.29 -13.51 -16.86
C VAL A 194 -5.15 -13.63 -17.86
N VAL A 195 -5.49 -13.75 -19.15
CA VAL A 195 -4.54 -13.84 -20.26
C VAL A 195 -4.33 -12.47 -20.90
N SER A 196 -5.39 -11.68 -21.05
CA SER A 196 -5.28 -10.33 -21.61
C SER A 196 -6.47 -9.45 -21.22
N ILE A 197 -6.27 -8.14 -21.32
CA ILE A 197 -7.33 -7.14 -21.27
C ILE A 197 -7.30 -6.27 -22.52
N SER A 198 -8.46 -5.84 -23.00
CA SER A 198 -8.57 -4.94 -24.15
C SER A 198 -9.79 -4.00 -24.05
N PRO A 199 -9.62 -2.68 -24.23
CA PRO A 199 -8.34 -1.99 -24.38
C PRO A 199 -7.55 -1.96 -23.05
N THR A 200 -6.24 -1.69 -23.11
CA THR A 200 -5.36 -1.51 -21.92
C THR A 200 -5.36 -0.10 -21.37
N SER A 201 -6.03 0.84 -22.04
CA SER A 201 -6.22 2.21 -21.55
C SER A 201 -7.49 2.83 -22.11
N GLY A 202 -7.96 3.89 -21.46
CA GLY A 202 -9.16 4.61 -21.85
C GLY A 202 -9.62 5.57 -20.77
N GLY A 203 -10.64 6.37 -21.07
CA GLY A 203 -11.30 7.24 -20.10
C GLY A 203 -12.44 6.54 -19.34
N PRO A 204 -13.17 7.27 -18.48
CA PRO A 204 -14.39 6.78 -17.86
C PRO A 204 -15.41 6.33 -18.90
N GLY A 205 -16.09 5.24 -18.59
CA GLY A 205 -17.08 4.61 -19.45
C GLY A 205 -16.51 3.59 -20.42
N THR A 206 -15.18 3.46 -20.54
CA THR A 206 -14.56 2.41 -21.36
C THR A 206 -14.99 1.03 -20.88
N THR A 207 -15.44 0.20 -21.81
CA THR A 207 -15.71 -1.23 -21.55
C THR A 207 -14.45 -2.03 -21.85
N VAL A 208 -13.93 -2.70 -20.83
CA VAL A 208 -12.77 -3.59 -20.92
C VAL A 208 -13.25 -5.02 -21.09
N THR A 209 -12.73 -5.69 -22.09
CA THR A 209 -12.87 -7.13 -22.30
C THR A 209 -11.68 -7.82 -21.65
N ILE A 210 -11.95 -8.72 -20.71
CA ILE A 210 -10.97 -9.52 -19.98
C ILE A 210 -11.07 -10.94 -20.52
N LYS A 211 -9.98 -11.45 -21.10
CA LYS A 211 -9.88 -12.83 -21.56
C LYS A 211 -9.01 -13.66 -20.64
N GLY A 212 -9.38 -14.91 -20.40
CA GLY A 212 -8.70 -15.76 -19.44
C GLY A 212 -9.25 -17.18 -19.37
N HIS A 213 -9.00 -17.83 -18.25
CA HIS A 213 -9.42 -19.18 -17.93
C HIS A 213 -9.96 -19.25 -16.50
N GLY A 214 -10.81 -20.25 -16.23
CA GLY A 214 -11.36 -20.49 -14.90
C GLY A 214 -12.45 -19.50 -14.45
N PHE A 215 -12.96 -18.64 -15.36
CA PHE A 215 -14.05 -17.75 -15.00
C PHE A 215 -15.36 -18.53 -14.80
N SER A 216 -16.11 -18.14 -13.77
CA SER A 216 -17.41 -18.71 -13.45
C SER A 216 -18.47 -18.08 -14.34
N GLU A 217 -19.28 -18.90 -15.01
CA GLU A 217 -20.37 -18.40 -15.86
C GLU A 217 -21.33 -17.48 -15.07
N ASN A 218 -21.55 -17.79 -13.79
CA ASN A 218 -22.65 -17.18 -13.04
C ASN A 218 -22.20 -16.09 -12.06
N SER A 219 -20.95 -16.10 -11.60
CA SER A 219 -20.50 -15.12 -10.61
C SER A 219 -18.98 -15.05 -10.51
N ASN A 220 -18.44 -13.89 -10.90
CA ASN A 220 -17.08 -13.47 -10.60
C ASN A 220 -17.10 -12.13 -9.87
N LYS A 221 -16.09 -11.89 -9.06
CA LYS A 221 -15.76 -10.58 -8.49
C LYS A 221 -14.59 -10.00 -9.29
N VAL A 222 -14.79 -8.81 -9.86
CA VAL A 222 -13.76 -8.14 -10.67
C VAL A 222 -13.29 -6.89 -9.94
N TYR A 223 -12.01 -6.86 -9.61
CA TYR A 223 -11.33 -5.73 -8.99
C TYR A 223 -10.82 -4.79 -10.10
N LEU A 224 -11.12 -3.49 -9.98
CA LEU A 224 -10.80 -2.46 -10.98
C LEU A 224 -10.01 -1.28 -10.36
N GLY A 225 -9.28 -1.52 -9.27
CA GLY A 225 -8.67 -0.49 -8.45
C GLY A 225 -9.67 0.16 -7.48
N TYR A 226 -10.47 1.12 -7.95
CA TYR A 226 -11.47 1.84 -7.12
C TYR A 226 -12.87 1.24 -7.12
N ASP A 227 -13.13 0.27 -8.00
CA ASP A 227 -14.44 -0.36 -8.10
C ASP A 227 -14.27 -1.87 -8.01
N ILE A 228 -15.24 -2.51 -7.36
CA ILE A 228 -15.34 -3.96 -7.28
C ILE A 228 -16.70 -4.33 -7.86
N LYS A 229 -16.69 -4.99 -9.01
CA LYS A 229 -17.91 -5.49 -9.64
C LYS A 229 -18.16 -6.91 -9.15
N ASP A 230 -19.22 -7.08 -8.38
CA ASP A 230 -19.70 -8.38 -7.91
C ASP A 230 -20.68 -9.03 -8.89
N LYS A 231 -20.75 -10.36 -8.85
CA LYS A 231 -21.69 -11.18 -9.64
C LYS A 231 -21.58 -10.96 -11.15
N VAL A 232 -20.37 -10.68 -11.64
CA VAL A 232 -20.11 -10.49 -13.07
C VAL A 232 -20.11 -11.85 -13.75
N ARG A 233 -20.96 -12.02 -14.77
CA ARG A 233 -21.02 -13.25 -15.57
C ARG A 233 -19.90 -13.28 -16.61
N SER A 234 -19.33 -14.46 -16.86
CA SER A 234 -18.50 -14.69 -18.03
C SER A 234 -19.31 -15.23 -19.20
N THR A 235 -18.65 -15.45 -20.33
CA THR A 235 -19.15 -16.33 -21.39
C THR A 235 -19.35 -17.77 -20.88
N LYS A 236 -20.15 -18.56 -21.61
CA LYS A 236 -20.49 -19.95 -21.24
C LYS A 236 -19.28 -20.88 -21.13
N ASP A 237 -18.24 -20.60 -21.91
CA ASP A 237 -16.97 -21.32 -21.89
C ASP A 237 -16.00 -20.82 -20.80
N GLY A 238 -16.38 -19.79 -20.03
CA GLY A 238 -15.58 -19.30 -18.91
C GLY A 238 -14.30 -18.57 -19.35
N THR A 239 -14.26 -18.04 -20.58
CA THR A 239 -13.05 -17.46 -21.17
C THR A 239 -13.06 -15.94 -21.29
N GLU A 240 -14.23 -15.29 -21.23
CA GLU A 240 -14.34 -13.85 -21.44
C GLU A 240 -15.31 -13.20 -20.45
N ILE A 241 -14.89 -12.06 -19.90
CA ILE A 241 -15.68 -11.16 -19.04
C ILE A 241 -15.64 -9.76 -19.66
N LYS A 242 -16.76 -9.03 -19.63
CA LYS A 242 -16.80 -7.60 -20.01
C LYS A 242 -17.21 -6.75 -18.82
N VAL A 243 -16.44 -5.71 -18.54
CA VAL A 243 -16.69 -4.79 -17.43
C VAL A 243 -16.53 -3.35 -17.89
N LYS A 244 -17.38 -2.47 -17.37
CA LYS A 244 -17.30 -1.03 -17.63
C LYS A 244 -16.52 -0.34 -16.51
N ILE A 245 -15.56 0.50 -16.90
CA ILE A 245 -14.80 1.36 -15.99
C ILE A 245 -15.67 2.58 -15.69
N GLU A 246 -16.27 2.65 -14.51
CA GLU A 246 -17.20 3.75 -14.15
C GLU A 246 -16.46 5.04 -13.82
N ASN A 247 -17.13 6.20 -13.87
CA ASN A 247 -16.53 7.49 -13.53
C ASN A 247 -16.10 7.54 -12.04
N PRO A 248 -14.79 7.68 -11.69
CA PRO A 248 -14.36 7.83 -10.30
C PRO A 248 -14.38 9.27 -9.78
N PHE A 249 -14.72 10.26 -10.61
CA PHE A 249 -14.69 11.68 -10.25
C PHE A 249 -16.04 12.18 -9.72
N THR A 250 -16.01 13.28 -8.99
CA THR A 250 -17.18 14.13 -8.71
C THR A 250 -17.76 14.70 -10.00
N ASP A 251 -19.09 14.74 -10.11
CA ASP A 251 -19.79 15.32 -11.25
C ASP A 251 -19.46 16.82 -11.35
N GLY A 252 -18.67 17.18 -12.37
CA GLY A 252 -18.16 18.54 -12.59
C GLY A 252 -16.66 18.56 -12.90
N ASP A 253 -15.86 17.90 -12.06
CA ASP A 253 -14.38 17.92 -12.17
C ASP A 253 -13.83 17.06 -13.31
N TYR A 254 -14.56 15.99 -13.67
CA TYR A 254 -14.22 15.18 -14.84
C TYR A 254 -14.29 16.00 -16.14
N LYS A 255 -15.34 16.81 -16.32
CA LYS A 255 -15.56 17.57 -17.55
C LYS A 255 -14.56 18.71 -17.71
N THR A 256 -14.17 19.35 -16.60
CA THR A 256 -13.18 20.43 -16.61
C THR A 256 -11.77 19.89 -16.89
N ARG A 257 -11.36 18.77 -16.28
CA ARG A 257 -10.06 18.14 -16.55
C ARG A 257 -9.90 17.62 -17.98
N ALA A 258 -10.91 16.93 -18.50
CA ALA A 258 -10.93 16.43 -19.88
C ALA A 258 -10.84 17.57 -20.94
N SER A 259 -11.07 18.82 -20.53
CA SER A 259 -11.11 19.97 -21.44
C SER A 259 -9.86 20.87 -21.46
N GLY A 260 -8.87 20.68 -20.58
CA GLY A 260 -7.71 21.59 -20.64
C GLY A 260 -6.59 21.52 -19.60
N GLN A 261 -6.45 20.48 -18.77
CA GLN A 261 -5.46 20.52 -17.69
C GLN A 261 -4.68 19.21 -17.48
N GLY A 262 -3.73 18.95 -18.38
CA GLY A 262 -2.68 17.94 -18.23
C GLY A 262 -3.17 16.49 -18.23
N SER A 263 -2.43 15.60 -18.90
CA SER A 263 -2.83 14.19 -18.97
C SER A 263 -2.66 13.52 -17.60
N LEU A 264 -3.76 13.22 -16.90
CA LEU A 264 -3.69 12.41 -15.66
C LEU A 264 -3.77 10.94 -16.05
N GLU A 265 -2.75 10.17 -15.66
CA GLU A 265 -2.72 8.72 -15.89
C GLU A 265 -2.71 7.97 -14.56
N ILE A 266 -3.70 7.11 -14.36
CA ILE A 266 -3.85 6.31 -13.15
C ILE A 266 -3.78 4.82 -13.53
N PRO A 267 -2.76 4.07 -13.09
CA PRO A 267 -2.68 2.64 -13.33
C PRO A 267 -3.63 1.89 -12.39
N LEU A 268 -4.67 1.29 -12.96
CA LEU A 268 -5.63 0.48 -12.24
C LEU A 268 -5.26 -1.00 -12.39
N GLY A 269 -5.02 -1.66 -11.27
CA GLY A 269 -4.89 -3.11 -11.24
C GLY A 269 -6.23 -3.79 -11.48
N ILE A 270 -6.31 -4.62 -12.52
CA ILE A 270 -7.45 -5.47 -12.86
C ILE A 270 -7.14 -6.91 -12.47
N MET A 271 -8.08 -7.53 -11.76
CA MET A 271 -7.99 -8.93 -11.35
C MET A 271 -9.38 -9.54 -11.19
N VAL A 272 -9.49 -10.86 -11.35
CA VAL A 272 -10.74 -11.62 -11.22
C VAL A 272 -10.60 -12.62 -10.07
N GLU A 273 -11.64 -12.72 -9.27
CA GLU A 273 -11.78 -13.70 -8.19
C GLU A 273 -13.10 -14.45 -8.33
N ASN A 274 -13.08 -15.76 -8.05
CA ASN A 274 -14.27 -16.55 -7.79
C ASN A 274 -13.94 -17.71 -6.84
N ASN A 275 -14.85 -18.68 -6.73
CA ASN A 275 -14.67 -19.86 -5.88
C ASN A 275 -13.50 -20.78 -6.28
N THR A 276 -12.97 -20.66 -7.51
CA THR A 276 -11.81 -21.42 -7.99
C THR A 276 -10.48 -20.75 -7.64
N GLY A 277 -10.51 -19.47 -7.25
CA GLY A 277 -9.34 -18.73 -6.80
C GLY A 277 -9.30 -17.29 -7.30
N ILE A 278 -8.11 -16.72 -7.20
CA ILE A 278 -7.78 -15.34 -7.56
C ILE A 278 -6.80 -15.37 -8.74
N SER A 279 -7.04 -14.55 -9.76
CA SER A 279 -6.20 -14.49 -10.96
C SER A 279 -4.90 -13.72 -10.73
N ASN A 280 -3.97 -13.82 -11.68
CA ASN A 280 -2.97 -12.79 -11.89
C ASN A 280 -3.62 -11.44 -12.25
N HIS A 281 -2.82 -10.37 -12.28
CA HIS A 281 -3.30 -9.03 -12.56
C HIS A 281 -2.85 -8.50 -13.92
N PHE A 282 -3.61 -7.53 -14.44
CA PHE A 282 -3.23 -6.66 -15.54
C PHE A 282 -3.39 -5.21 -15.13
N ILE A 283 -2.70 -4.29 -15.81
CA ILE A 283 -2.85 -2.86 -15.57
C ILE A 283 -3.68 -2.23 -16.70
N PHE A 284 -4.76 -1.57 -16.33
CA PHE A 284 -5.48 -0.65 -17.20
C PHE A 284 -5.09 0.78 -16.85
N THR A 285 -4.62 1.55 -17.81
CA THR A 285 -4.29 2.97 -17.59
C THR A 285 -5.52 3.82 -17.85
N LEU A 286 -6.09 4.37 -16.78
CA LEU A 286 -7.18 5.31 -16.86
C LEU A 286 -6.63 6.72 -17.18
N LYS A 287 -7.11 7.32 -18.29
CA LYS A 287 -6.57 8.55 -18.89
C LYS A 287 -7.61 9.68 -18.99
N PHE A 288 -7.12 10.93 -18.89
CA PHE A 288 -7.89 12.18 -18.97
C PHE A 288 -7.03 13.29 -19.56
#